data_AF-A0A1G7DRW7-F1
#
_entry.id   AF-A0A1G7DRW7-F1
#
_cell.length_a   1.000
_cell.length_b   1.000
_cell.length_c   1.000
_cell.angle_alpha   90.00
_cell.angle_beta   90.00
_cell.angle_gamma   90.00
#
_symmetry.space_group_name_H-M   'P 1'
#
loop_
_entity.id
_entity.type
_entity.pdbx_description
1 polymer ?
#
loop_
_entity_poly.entity_id
_entity_poly.type
_entity_poly.pdbx_seq_one_letter_code
_entity_poly.pdbx_strand_id
1 'polypeptide(L)'
;MPRPAKNLKLEERIEVARRFAAGESAKALAAAFGISPRHVNRLAKEGAGEGIAVRDPSETVAFRASRSELEAFDVEWRERGYANRSQALNAVLRGRCGFLDIPRDLVAEFCAAWRQTKDVSDAGLALAKAVHRGRLEVSEADRAVLIELLDLAQSISREMGRMKDAAQALRHQEWPQKEEGQGTEGAVLENDPRAIGSGLRLVRNG
;
A
#
# COMPACT_ATOMS: atom_id res chain seq x y z
N MET A 1 -34.76 16.36 -6.71
CA MET A 1 -33.95 17.31 -5.91
C MET A 1 -32.87 16.54 -5.15
N PRO A 2 -31.57 16.80 -5.37
CA PRO A 2 -30.53 16.21 -4.53
C PRO A 2 -30.63 16.79 -3.11
N ARG A 3 -30.71 15.93 -2.08
CA ARG A 3 -30.67 16.38 -0.68
C ARG A 3 -29.29 16.99 -0.39
N PRO A 4 -29.22 18.13 0.32
CA PRO A 4 -27.94 18.70 0.73
C PRO A 4 -27.14 17.66 1.53
N ALA A 5 -25.85 17.55 1.25
CA ALA A 5 -24.97 16.61 1.93
C ALA A 5 -24.80 17.04 3.39
N LYS A 6 -25.50 16.36 4.30
CA LYS A 6 -25.36 16.59 5.74
C LYS A 6 -24.07 15.93 6.22
N ASN A 7 -23.15 16.74 6.73
CA ASN A 7 -21.94 16.26 7.41
C ASN A 7 -22.31 15.93 8.85
N LEU A 8 -22.34 14.64 9.18
CA LEU A 8 -22.59 14.15 10.53
C LEU A 8 -21.38 14.41 11.42
N LYS A 9 -21.63 14.74 12.69
CA LYS A 9 -20.60 14.79 13.73
C LYS A 9 -20.05 13.38 14.02
N LEU A 10 -18.88 13.31 14.66
CA LEU A 10 -18.24 12.04 14.99
C LEU A 10 -19.15 11.16 15.85
N GLU A 11 -19.85 11.73 16.84
CA GLU A 11 -20.78 10.99 17.69
C GLU A 11 -21.94 10.38 16.89
N GLU A 12 -22.52 11.16 15.96
CA GLU A 12 -23.61 10.69 15.11
C GLU A 12 -23.15 9.58 14.14
N ARG A 13 -21.90 9.63 13.67
CA ARG A 13 -21.32 8.57 12.81
C ARG A 13 -21.14 7.26 13.58
N ILE A 14 -20.66 7.33 14.83
CA ILE A 14 -20.51 6.17 15.70
C ILE A 14 -21.87 5.53 15.99
N GLU A 15 -22.88 6.35 16.28
CA GLU A 15 -24.23 5.87 16.58
C GLU A 15 -24.90 5.19 15.37
N VAL A 16 -24.75 5.77 14.17
CA VAL A 16 -25.22 5.14 12.92
C VAL A 16 -24.55 3.78 12.69
N ALA A 17 -23.23 3.69 12.90
CA ALA A 17 -22.50 2.44 12.74
C ALA A 17 -22.95 1.36 13.75
N ARG A 18 -23.14 1.74 15.02
CA ARG A 18 -23.62 0.82 16.08
C ARG A 18 -25.01 0.28 15.76
N ARG A 19 -25.96 1.15 15.39
CA ARG A 19 -27.34 0.74 15.07
C ARG A 19 -27.42 -0.12 13.80
N PHE A 20 -26.58 0.18 12.81
CA PHE A 20 -26.47 -0.64 11.61
C PHE A 20 -25.91 -2.04 11.93
N ALA A 21 -24.88 -2.12 12.79
CA ALA A 21 -24.34 -3.40 13.26
C ALA A 21 -25.35 -4.21 14.08
N ALA A 22 -26.27 -3.54 14.79
CA ALA A 22 -27.40 -4.17 15.48
C ALA A 22 -28.52 -4.66 14.55
N GLY A 23 -28.36 -4.52 13.23
CA GLY A 23 -29.29 -5.05 12.22
C GLY A 23 -30.36 -4.08 11.73
N GLU A 24 -30.32 -2.79 12.12
CA GLU A 24 -31.23 -1.82 11.53
C GLU A 24 -30.94 -1.57 10.05
N SER A 25 -32.00 -1.49 9.25
CA SER A 25 -31.85 -1.27 7.81
C SER A 25 -31.26 0.11 7.48
N ALA A 26 -30.41 0.17 6.45
CA ALA A 26 -29.85 1.44 5.95
C ALA A 26 -30.92 2.47 5.56
N LYS A 27 -32.13 2.01 5.18
CA LYS A 27 -33.26 2.89 4.84
C LYS A 27 -33.83 3.59 6.08
N ALA A 28 -33.95 2.88 7.20
CA ALA A 28 -34.43 3.43 8.47
C ALA A 28 -33.43 4.44 9.05
N LEU A 29 -32.14 4.09 9.06
CA LEU A 29 -31.08 4.98 9.54
C LEU A 29 -30.90 6.23 8.67
N ALA A 30 -31.04 6.09 7.35
CA ALA A 30 -31.02 7.23 6.44
C ALA A 30 -32.14 8.23 6.73
N ALA A 31 -33.34 7.74 7.04
CA ALA A 31 -34.47 8.59 7.42
C ALA A 31 -34.25 9.26 8.79
N ALA A 32 -33.76 8.51 9.79
CA ALA A 32 -33.54 9.01 11.15
C ALA A 32 -32.47 10.11 11.22
N PHE A 33 -31.37 9.96 10.49
CA PHE A 33 -30.24 10.90 10.53
C PHE A 33 -30.27 11.95 9.40
N GLY A 34 -31.25 11.87 8.49
CA GLY A 34 -31.39 12.79 7.37
C GLY A 34 -30.28 12.64 6.32
N ILE A 35 -29.71 11.44 6.19
CA ILE A 35 -28.62 11.12 5.25
C ILE A 35 -29.10 10.17 4.15
N SER A 36 -28.24 9.87 3.17
CA SER A 36 -28.58 8.87 2.14
C SER A 36 -28.29 7.44 2.62
N PRO A 37 -29.02 6.41 2.15
CA PRO A 37 -28.70 5.01 2.45
C PRO A 37 -27.28 4.61 2.01
N ARG A 38 -26.75 5.24 0.96
CA ARG A 38 -25.35 5.08 0.52
C ARG A 38 -24.36 5.61 1.57
N HIS A 39 -24.70 6.71 2.25
CA HIS A 39 -23.89 7.25 3.33
C HIS A 39 -23.87 6.30 4.54
N VAL A 40 -25.02 5.69 4.89
CA VAL A 40 -25.09 4.67 5.96
C VAL A 40 -24.17 3.48 5.66
N ASN A 41 -24.28 2.91 4.46
CA ASN A 41 -23.42 1.78 4.06
C ASN A 41 -21.93 2.15 4.04
N ARG A 42 -21.58 3.39 3.68
CA ARG A 42 -20.20 3.87 3.76
C ARG A 42 -19.70 3.96 5.20
N LEU A 43 -20.51 4.49 6.12
CA LEU A 43 -20.17 4.57 7.54
C LEU A 43 -20.05 3.19 8.18
N ALA A 44 -20.90 2.24 7.78
CA ALA A 44 -20.82 0.86 8.24
C ALA A 44 -19.51 0.18 7.79
N LYS A 45 -19.11 0.41 6.53
CA LYS A 45 -17.82 -0.08 6.01
C LYS A 45 -16.65 0.57 6.74
N GLU A 46 -16.66 1.89 6.92
CA GLU A 46 -15.64 2.62 7.69
C GLU A 46 -15.55 2.11 9.14
N GLY A 47 -16.69 1.82 9.79
CA GLY A 47 -16.75 1.27 11.14
C GLY A 47 -16.33 -0.21 11.25
N ALA A 48 -16.50 -0.99 10.19
CA ALA A 48 -15.99 -2.35 10.06
C ALA A 48 -14.49 -2.40 9.67
N GLY A 49 -13.83 -1.24 9.51
CA GLY A 49 -12.44 -1.15 9.06
C GLY A 49 -12.26 -1.30 7.54
N GLU A 50 -13.34 -1.51 6.79
CA GLU A 50 -13.34 -1.53 5.33
C GLU A 50 -13.40 -0.09 4.78
N GLY A 51 -12.24 0.49 4.50
CA GLY A 51 -12.15 1.75 3.74
C GLY A 51 -11.45 2.90 4.45
N ILE A 52 -11.14 2.74 5.73
CA ILE A 52 -10.01 3.44 6.33
C ILE A 52 -8.91 2.40 6.31
N ALA A 53 -7.96 2.51 5.38
CA ALA A 53 -6.65 1.97 5.66
C ALA A 53 -6.23 2.66 6.96
N VAL A 54 -6.39 1.96 8.09
CA VAL A 54 -5.92 2.43 9.40
C VAL A 54 -4.45 2.72 9.14
N ARG A 55 -4.13 4.01 9.02
CA ARG A 55 -2.78 4.44 8.74
C ARG A 55 -2.03 4.09 10.00
N ASP A 56 -1.23 3.03 9.92
CA ASP A 56 -0.35 2.61 10.99
C ASP A 56 0.49 3.84 11.40
N PRO A 57 0.33 4.35 12.64
CA PRO A 57 0.98 5.58 13.04
C PRO A 57 2.50 5.42 12.93
N SER A 58 3.17 6.46 12.46
CA SER A 58 4.63 6.46 12.40
C SER A 58 5.20 6.73 13.79
N GLU A 59 6.07 5.84 14.26
CA GLU A 59 6.82 6.04 15.51
C GLU A 59 8.24 6.53 15.22
N THR A 60 8.76 7.39 16.09
CA THR A 60 10.15 7.87 16.00
C THR A 60 11.04 6.98 16.85
N VAL A 61 12.05 6.37 16.22
CA VAL A 61 13.09 5.58 16.89
C VAL A 61 14.43 6.30 16.83
N ALA A 62 15.17 6.25 17.92
CA ALA A 62 16.53 6.78 18.02
C ALA A 62 17.48 5.66 18.45
N PHE A 63 18.63 5.55 17.78
CA PHE A 63 19.69 4.61 18.15
C PHE A 63 21.05 5.31 18.08
N ARG A 64 22.05 4.74 18.75
CA ARG A 64 23.43 5.22 18.70
C ARG A 64 24.19 4.46 17.62
N ALA A 65 24.89 5.20 16.78
CA ALA A 65 25.84 4.67 15.81
C ALA A 65 27.12 5.51 15.89
N SER A 66 28.24 4.87 15.59
CA SER A 66 29.51 5.56 15.38
C SER A 66 29.43 6.47 14.15
N ARG A 67 30.33 7.44 14.09
CA ARG A 67 30.42 8.36 12.94
C ARG A 67 30.76 7.61 11.65
N SER A 68 31.66 6.63 11.72
CA SER A 68 32.05 5.79 10.58
C SER A 68 30.89 4.96 10.02
N GLU A 69 30.03 4.43 10.88
CA GLU A 69 28.83 3.68 10.44
C GLU A 69 27.84 4.59 9.71
N LEU A 70 27.61 5.81 10.20
CA LEU A 70 26.72 6.77 9.55
C LEU A 70 27.27 7.28 8.21
N GLU A 71 28.59 7.46 8.11
CA GLU A 71 29.25 7.87 6.86
C GLU A 71 29.17 6.75 5.81
N ALA A 72 29.42 5.49 6.18
CA ALA A 72 29.27 4.35 5.28
C ALA A 72 27.81 4.19 4.80
N PHE A 73 26.85 4.26 5.72
CA PHE A 73 25.43 4.22 5.39
C PHE A 73 25.04 5.33 4.41
N ASP A 74 25.56 6.54 4.61
CA ASP A 74 25.27 7.70 3.78
C ASP A 74 25.75 7.60 2.34
N VAL A 75 26.92 6.99 2.13
CA VAL A 75 27.41 6.68 0.78
C VAL A 75 26.47 5.67 0.13
N GLU A 76 26.16 4.60 0.87
CA GLU A 76 25.41 3.47 0.37
C GLU A 76 23.97 3.80 -0.08
N TRP A 77 23.24 4.64 0.67
CA TRP A 77 21.87 4.98 0.30
C TRP A 77 21.77 6.03 -0.80
N ARG A 78 22.75 6.94 -0.91
CA ARG A 78 22.78 7.93 -1.99
C ARG A 78 23.02 7.26 -3.34
N GLU A 79 23.93 6.29 -3.39
CA GLU A 79 24.17 5.48 -4.59
C GLU A 79 22.91 4.74 -5.04
N ARG A 80 22.08 4.30 -4.09
CA ARG A 80 20.79 3.63 -4.34
C ARG A 80 19.63 4.58 -4.63
N GLY A 81 19.87 5.89 -4.66
CA GLY A 81 18.86 6.88 -5.07
C GLY A 81 17.76 7.17 -4.05
N TYR A 82 17.93 6.82 -2.77
CA TYR A 82 16.99 7.26 -1.74
C TYR A 82 17.04 8.79 -1.58
N ALA A 83 15.95 9.43 -1.17
CA ALA A 83 15.90 10.88 -1.02
C ALA A 83 16.45 11.36 0.33
N ASN A 84 16.37 10.53 1.37
CA ASN A 84 16.87 10.86 2.71
C ASN A 84 17.16 9.60 3.53
N ARG A 85 17.90 9.78 4.65
CA ARG A 85 18.27 8.72 5.60
C ARG A 85 17.06 7.97 6.15
N SER A 86 15.94 8.66 6.45
CA SER A 86 14.74 8.01 6.99
C SER A 86 14.12 7.05 5.98
N GLN A 87 14.09 7.42 4.70
CA GLN A 87 13.63 6.54 3.63
C GLN A 87 14.54 5.32 3.49
N ALA A 88 15.86 5.53 3.49
CA ALA A 88 16.83 4.45 3.42
C ALA A 88 16.74 3.49 4.62
N LEU A 89 16.61 4.02 5.84
CA LEU A 89 16.48 3.21 7.05
C LEU A 89 15.17 2.42 7.05
N ASN A 90 14.07 3.04 6.61
CA ASN A 90 12.81 2.33 6.44
C ASN A 90 12.94 1.20 5.42
N ALA A 91 13.68 1.39 4.32
CA ALA A 91 13.92 0.33 3.34
C ALA A 91 14.65 -0.87 3.97
N VAL A 92 15.68 -0.60 4.78
CA VAL A 92 16.43 -1.64 5.52
C VAL A 92 15.52 -2.38 6.51
N LEU A 93 14.78 -1.64 7.34
CA LEU A 93 13.86 -2.22 8.33
C LEU A 93 12.77 -3.05 7.65
N ARG A 94 12.17 -2.51 6.59
CA ARG A 94 11.11 -3.18 5.83
C ARG A 94 11.62 -4.45 5.18
N GLY A 95 12.76 -4.38 4.48
CA GLY A 95 13.39 -5.56 3.90
C GLY A 95 13.69 -6.63 4.94
N ARG A 96 14.13 -6.25 6.15
CA ARG A 96 14.43 -7.21 7.22
C ARG A 96 13.19 -7.83 7.88
N CYS A 97 12.12 -7.07 7.97
CA CYS A 97 10.85 -7.47 8.56
C CYS A 97 9.84 -8.05 7.54
N GLY A 98 10.26 -8.30 6.29
CA GLY A 98 9.38 -8.86 5.25
C GLY A 98 8.34 -7.89 4.71
N PHE A 99 8.50 -6.58 4.95
CA PHE A 99 7.72 -5.56 4.26
C PHE A 99 8.33 -5.28 2.89
N LEU A 100 7.49 -5.25 1.85
CA LEU A 100 7.89 -4.77 0.53
C LEU A 100 8.24 -3.29 0.61
N ASP A 101 9.51 -2.98 0.36
CA ASP A 101 9.91 -1.64 -0.04
C ASP A 101 10.22 -1.68 -1.53
N ILE A 102 9.21 -1.36 -2.34
CA ILE A 102 9.39 -1.25 -3.78
C ILE A 102 9.75 0.20 -4.08
N PRO A 103 10.92 0.47 -4.68
CA PRO A 103 11.30 1.83 -5.06
C PRO A 103 10.19 2.47 -5.92
N ARG A 104 9.81 3.70 -5.59
CA ARG A 104 8.64 4.38 -6.19
C ARG A 104 8.80 4.56 -7.70
N ASP A 105 10.02 4.78 -8.15
CA ASP A 105 10.47 4.82 -9.55
C ASP A 105 10.25 3.47 -10.25
N LEU A 106 10.54 2.35 -9.59
CA LEU A 106 10.36 1.01 -10.15
C LEU A 106 8.87 0.65 -10.40
N VAL A 107 7.96 1.26 -9.64
CA VAL A 107 6.50 1.08 -9.80
C VAL A 107 5.81 2.32 -10.38
N ALA A 108 6.55 3.32 -10.85
CA ALA A 108 5.94 4.56 -11.34
C ALA A 108 5.11 4.32 -12.60
N GLU A 109 5.69 3.63 -13.59
CA GLU A 109 5.01 3.23 -14.83
C GLU A 109 3.84 2.28 -14.53
N PHE A 110 4.06 1.34 -13.62
CA PHE A 110 3.02 0.43 -13.14
C PHE A 110 1.84 1.19 -12.52
N CYS A 111 2.10 2.15 -11.64
CA CYS A 111 1.08 2.99 -11.01
C CYS A 111 0.37 3.90 -12.01
N ALA A 112 1.06 4.32 -13.08
CA ALA A 112 0.47 5.09 -14.17
C ALA A 112 -0.51 4.22 -15.00
N ALA A 113 -0.09 3.01 -15.38
CA ALA A 113 -0.93 2.04 -16.08
C ALA A 113 -2.16 1.62 -15.24
N TRP A 114 -1.99 1.41 -13.94
CA TRP A 114 -3.09 1.18 -13.00
C TRP A 114 -4.09 2.35 -13.03
N ARG A 115 -3.60 3.60 -12.93
CA ARG A 115 -4.47 4.78 -12.96
C ARG A 115 -5.26 4.89 -14.26
N GLN A 116 -4.62 4.69 -15.39
CA GLN A 116 -5.30 4.68 -16.69
C GLN A 116 -6.39 3.61 -16.77
N THR A 117 -6.11 2.41 -16.25
CA THR A 117 -7.08 1.30 -16.21
C THR A 117 -8.32 1.66 -15.38
N LYS A 118 -8.09 2.30 -14.22
CA LYS A 118 -9.16 2.80 -13.36
C LYS A 118 -9.99 3.89 -14.04
N ASP A 119 -9.34 4.83 -14.70
CA ASP A 119 -10.02 5.92 -15.41
C ASP A 119 -10.92 5.38 -16.53
N VAL A 120 -10.45 4.37 -17.28
CA VAL A 120 -11.25 3.66 -18.30
C VAL A 120 -12.48 2.98 -17.67
N SER A 121 -12.31 2.31 -16.54
CA SER A 121 -13.41 1.66 -15.83
C SER A 121 -14.46 2.66 -15.32
N ASP A 122 -14.01 3.79 -14.76
CA ASP A 122 -14.89 4.85 -14.26
C ASP A 122 -15.64 5.56 -15.40
N ALA A 123 -14.96 5.79 -16.54
CA ALA A 123 -15.56 6.32 -17.76
C ALA A 123 -16.60 5.35 -18.35
N GLY A 124 -16.28 4.05 -18.41
CA GLY A 124 -17.22 3.01 -18.84
C GLY A 124 -18.48 2.97 -17.98
N LEU A 125 -18.34 3.09 -16.65
CA LEU A 125 -19.48 3.17 -15.74
C LEU A 125 -20.33 4.44 -15.94
N ALA A 126 -19.69 5.58 -16.22
CA ALA A 126 -20.39 6.83 -16.54
C ALA A 126 -21.19 6.71 -17.84
N LEU A 127 -20.58 6.11 -18.87
CA LEU A 127 -21.22 5.88 -20.16
C LEU A 127 -22.40 4.90 -20.05
N ALA A 128 -22.23 3.77 -19.36
CA ALA A 128 -23.30 2.80 -19.12
C ALA A 128 -24.52 3.46 -18.43
N LYS A 129 -24.28 4.37 -17.47
CA LYS A 129 -25.35 5.14 -16.82
C LYS A 129 -26.03 6.13 -17.77
N ALA A 130 -25.29 6.75 -18.69
CA ALA A 130 -25.87 7.67 -19.67
C ALA A 130 -26.77 6.93 -20.66
N VAL A 131 -26.31 5.77 -21.15
CA VAL A 131 -27.08 4.88 -22.04
C VAL A 131 -28.34 4.36 -21.36
N HIS A 132 -28.21 3.82 -20.15
CA HIS A 132 -29.35 3.29 -19.40
C HIS A 132 -30.41 4.35 -19.09
N ARG A 133 -30.01 5.62 -19.02
CA ARG A 133 -30.93 6.77 -18.83
C ARG A 133 -31.49 7.32 -20.14
N GLY A 134 -31.19 6.70 -21.29
CA GLY A 134 -31.61 7.17 -22.61
C GLY A 134 -30.99 8.50 -23.03
N ARG A 135 -29.86 8.91 -22.42
CA ARG A 135 -29.19 10.18 -22.74
C ARG A 135 -28.15 10.06 -23.84
N LEU A 136 -27.83 8.83 -24.23
CA LEU A 136 -26.82 8.50 -25.21
C LEU A 136 -27.26 7.20 -25.89
N GLU A 137 -27.29 7.20 -27.22
CA GLU A 137 -27.38 5.97 -27.99
C GLU A 137 -25.96 5.56 -28.40
N VAL A 138 -25.67 4.27 -28.31
CA VAL A 138 -24.35 3.71 -28.62
C VAL A 138 -24.54 2.76 -29.79
N SER A 139 -23.76 2.97 -30.85
CA SER A 139 -23.81 2.10 -32.01
C SER A 139 -23.34 0.69 -31.65
N GLU A 140 -23.71 -0.30 -32.46
CA GLU A 140 -23.28 -1.68 -32.22
C GLU A 140 -21.76 -1.84 -32.33
N ALA A 141 -21.11 -1.06 -33.22
CA ALA A 141 -19.66 -1.00 -33.34
C ALA A 141 -19.00 -0.38 -32.10
N ASP A 142 -19.52 0.74 -31.59
CA ASP A 142 -18.99 1.37 -30.37
C ASP A 142 -19.20 0.47 -29.15
N ARG A 143 -20.32 -0.26 -29.11
CA ARG A 143 -20.60 -1.23 -28.05
C ARG A 143 -19.57 -2.35 -28.01
N ALA A 144 -19.14 -2.86 -29.17
CA ALA A 144 -18.09 -3.88 -29.24
C ALA A 144 -16.76 -3.35 -28.69
N VAL A 145 -16.34 -2.15 -29.12
CA VAL A 145 -15.10 -1.51 -28.64
C VAL A 145 -15.13 -1.26 -27.14
N LEU A 146 -16.28 -0.83 -26.59
CA LEU A 146 -16.44 -0.61 -25.16
C LEU A 146 -16.36 -1.90 -24.34
N ILE A 147 -16.85 -3.01 -24.87
CA ILE A 147 -16.72 -4.33 -24.23
C ILE A 147 -15.24 -4.71 -24.15
N GLU A 148 -14.50 -4.61 -25.25
CA GLU A 148 -13.07 -4.94 -25.29
C GLU A 148 -12.24 -4.10 -24.32
N LEU A 149 -12.48 -2.78 -24.28
CA LEU A 149 -11.80 -1.87 -23.36
C LEU A 149 -12.10 -2.20 -21.89
N LEU A 150 -13.34 -2.57 -21.58
CA LEU A 150 -13.73 -2.91 -20.21
C LEU A 150 -13.16 -4.27 -19.79
N ASP A 151 -13.16 -5.25 -20.69
CA ASP A 151 -12.57 -6.57 -20.44
C ASP A 151 -11.06 -6.47 -20.22
N LEU A 152 -10.36 -5.68 -21.03
CA LEU A 152 -8.94 -5.39 -20.84
C LEU A 152 -8.71 -4.72 -19.48
N ALA A 153 -9.50 -3.71 -19.12
CA ALA A 153 -9.32 -3.01 -17.86
C ALA A 153 -9.58 -3.91 -16.63
N GLN A 154 -10.56 -4.81 -16.72
CA GLN A 154 -10.83 -5.81 -15.70
C GLN A 154 -9.73 -6.87 -15.61
N SER A 155 -9.18 -7.31 -16.74
CA SER A 155 -8.07 -8.27 -16.79
C SER A 155 -6.85 -7.74 -16.04
N ILE A 156 -6.43 -6.51 -16.37
CA ILE A 156 -5.30 -5.83 -15.69
C ILE A 156 -5.61 -5.69 -14.20
N SER A 157 -6.83 -5.29 -13.83
CA SER A 157 -7.24 -5.18 -12.42
C SER A 157 -7.11 -6.50 -11.64
N ARG A 158 -7.49 -7.63 -12.25
CA ARG A 158 -7.37 -8.97 -11.63
C ARG A 158 -5.92 -9.41 -11.51
N GLU A 159 -5.10 -9.17 -12.54
CA GLU A 159 -3.68 -9.50 -12.52
C GLU A 159 -2.92 -8.73 -11.44
N MET A 160 -3.26 -7.46 -11.25
CA MET A 160 -2.71 -6.63 -10.19
C MET A 160 -3.16 -7.10 -8.79
N GLY A 161 -4.39 -7.60 -8.66
CA GLY A 161 -4.84 -8.32 -7.46
C GLY A 161 -3.97 -9.54 -7.16
N ARG A 162 -3.71 -10.38 -8.17
CA ARG A 162 -2.83 -11.55 -8.04
C ARG A 162 -1.40 -11.18 -7.66
N MET A 163 -0.82 -10.14 -8.24
CA MET A 163 0.53 -9.68 -7.87
C MET A 163 0.59 -9.19 -6.43
N LYS A 164 -0.42 -8.45 -5.97
CA LYS A 164 -0.53 -8.03 -4.57
C LYS A 164 -0.62 -9.25 -3.64
N ASP A 165 -1.47 -10.21 -3.96
CA ASP A 165 -1.66 -11.41 -3.13
C ASP A 165 -0.40 -12.28 -3.10
N ALA A 166 0.31 -12.43 -4.23
CA ALA A 166 1.60 -13.10 -4.30
C ALA A 166 2.67 -12.39 -3.45
N ALA A 167 2.73 -11.06 -3.55
CA ALA A 167 3.64 -10.27 -2.75
C ALA A 167 3.31 -10.33 -1.25
N GLN A 168 2.02 -10.46 -0.88
CA GLN A 168 1.60 -10.72 0.50
C GLN A 168 2.02 -12.12 0.98
N ALA A 169 1.88 -13.15 0.16
CA ALA A 169 2.33 -14.51 0.48
C ALA A 169 3.85 -14.58 0.71
N LEU A 170 4.63 -13.81 -0.08
CA LEU A 170 6.08 -13.70 0.07
C LEU A 170 6.52 -12.99 1.36
N ARG A 171 5.66 -12.22 2.03
CA ARG A 171 5.98 -11.60 3.34
C ARG A 171 6.28 -12.62 4.43
N HIS A 172 5.88 -13.88 4.22
CA HIS A 172 6.08 -14.98 5.15
C HIS A 172 7.28 -15.88 4.76
N GLN A 173 7.98 -15.60 3.65
CA GLN A 173 9.17 -16.33 3.24
C GLN A 173 10.44 -15.55 3.59
N GLU A 174 11.44 -16.23 4.12
CA GLU A 174 12.78 -15.68 4.29
C GLU A 174 13.39 -15.33 2.91
N TRP A 175 14.33 -14.39 2.89
CA TRP A 175 14.98 -13.89 1.68
C TRP A 175 15.50 -15.06 0.81
N PRO A 176 15.25 -15.08 -0.52
CA PRO A 176 15.86 -16.07 -1.40
C PRO A 176 17.37 -15.95 -1.31
N GLN A 177 18.07 -17.02 -0.91
CA GLN A 177 19.53 -17.02 -0.89
C GLN A 177 20.04 -16.54 -2.26
N LYS A 178 21.01 -15.63 -2.23
CA LYS A 178 21.65 -15.08 -3.42
C LYS A 178 22.03 -16.25 -4.34
N GLU A 179 21.50 -16.27 -5.56
CA GLU A 179 21.98 -17.23 -6.56
C GLU A 179 23.47 -16.98 -6.76
N GLU A 180 24.30 -17.95 -6.36
CA GLU A 180 25.73 -17.97 -6.66
C GLU A 180 25.91 -18.22 -8.15
N GLY A 181 25.78 -17.16 -8.94
CA GLY A 181 26.18 -17.10 -10.33
C GLY A 181 27.66 -16.76 -10.44
N GLN A 182 28.44 -17.73 -10.93
CA GLN A 182 29.88 -17.71 -11.22
C GLN A 182 30.40 -16.40 -11.82
N GLY A 183 31.53 -15.92 -11.29
CA GLY A 183 32.23 -14.74 -11.80
C GLY A 183 33.59 -14.53 -11.16
N THR A 184 34.54 -15.39 -11.52
CA THR A 184 35.99 -15.17 -11.62
C THR A 184 36.77 -14.64 -10.41
N GLU A 185 37.65 -15.53 -9.93
CA GLU A 185 38.92 -15.30 -9.24
C GLU A 185 39.48 -13.86 -9.29
N GLY A 186 39.48 -13.22 -8.13
CA GLY A 186 40.42 -12.15 -7.78
C GLY A 186 41.16 -12.59 -6.52
N ALA A 187 42.29 -13.27 -6.71
CA ALA A 187 43.14 -13.74 -5.64
C ALA A 187 43.83 -12.58 -4.89
N VAL A 188 44.34 -12.92 -3.69
CA VAL A 188 45.44 -12.25 -2.94
C VAL A 188 44.92 -11.17 -1.96
N LEU A 189 44.97 -11.27 -0.61
CA LEU A 189 45.92 -11.93 0.32
C LEU A 189 45.26 -12.47 1.60
N GLU A 190 45.56 -13.73 1.92
CA GLU A 190 45.65 -14.22 3.30
C GLU A 190 46.78 -13.48 4.05
N ASN A 191 46.49 -13.03 5.26
CA ASN A 191 47.44 -13.02 6.38
C ASN A 191 46.65 -12.73 7.67
N ASP A 192 46.25 -13.79 8.35
CA ASP A 192 46.09 -13.82 9.80
C ASP A 192 47.19 -14.81 10.30
N PRO A 193 47.70 -14.79 11.55
CA PRO A 193 46.87 -14.66 12.75
C PRO A 193 47.54 -13.96 13.95
N ARG A 194 46.83 -13.11 14.69
CA ARG A 194 47.15 -12.93 16.14
C ARG A 194 45.92 -12.84 17.03
N ALA A 195 45.72 -13.95 17.73
CA ALA A 195 44.94 -14.11 18.94
C ALA A 195 45.14 -12.97 19.94
N ILE A 196 44.03 -12.43 20.47
CA ILE A 196 43.98 -11.93 21.85
C ILE A 196 42.66 -12.38 22.46
N GLY A 197 42.78 -13.21 23.50
CA GLY A 197 41.67 -13.78 24.23
C GLY A 197 40.85 -12.75 25.00
N SER A 198 39.55 -13.03 25.06
CA SER A 198 38.70 -12.99 26.25
C SER A 198 39.37 -12.43 27.52
N GLY A 199 38.97 -11.22 27.91
CA GLY A 199 39.29 -10.61 29.20
C GLY A 199 38.26 -9.57 29.59
N LEU A 200 37.03 -10.01 29.87
CA LEU A 200 36.02 -9.23 30.59
C LEU A 200 36.60 -8.69 31.91
N ARG A 201 36.62 -7.37 32.11
CA ARG A 201 36.87 -6.76 33.43
C ARG A 201 35.67 -5.91 33.85
N LEU A 202 34.91 -6.47 34.79
CA LEU A 202 33.85 -5.80 35.54
C LEU A 202 34.45 -4.62 36.33
N VAL A 203 33.90 -3.43 36.10
CA VAL A 203 34.15 -2.22 36.91
C VAL A 203 33.38 -2.37 38.22
N ARG A 204 34.08 -2.28 39.35
CA ARG A 204 33.49 -2.21 40.69
C ARG A 204 33.46 -0.74 41.11
N ASN A 205 32.26 -0.24 41.39
CA ASN A 205 32.01 1.12 41.88
C ASN A 205 32.77 1.40 43.19
N GLY A 206 33.29 2.62 43.28
CA GLY A 206 33.74 3.32 44.49
C GLY A 206 33.44 4.79 44.31
#